data_AF-A0A0F9DHT0-F1
#
_entry.id   AF-A0A0F9DHT0-F1
#
_cell.length_a   1.000
_cell.length_b   1.000
_cell.length_c   1.000
_cell.angle_alpha   90.00
_cell.angle_beta   90.00
_cell.angle_gamma   90.00
#
_symmetry.space_group_name_H-M   'P 1'
#
loop_
_entity.id
_entity.type
_entity.pdbx_description
1 polymer ?
#
loop_
_entity_poly.entity_id
_entity_poly.type
_entity_poly.pdbx_seq_one_letter_code
_entity_poly.pdbx_strand_id
1 'polypeptide(L)'
;IVIMAIFLTLKNRAISTLASGINNSVTSFDVASGEGANFPSTYPFHITIDDEILECTDVSTDTLTVIRAQQGTSAASHSEGASVELRWTAKHGDDLTNRFALVEKDAAYTATTSDNKILVDATGGSITISLPAASDNSELEYVIKRLDSSPGSVIIDADGAETIDGEQTLELNSQYSYVTIVCDGTEWHIIGGVNVKLEDLLVQQLDILEQIRDEIKDSNIHLAEGSGEELNREES
;
A
#
# COMPACT_ATOMS: atom_id res chain seq x y z
N ILE A 1 -10.01 10.01 -11.14
CA ILE A 1 -9.08 9.37 -10.20
C ILE A 1 -8.06 10.43 -9.84
N VAL A 2 -8.18 11.02 -8.64
CA VAL A 2 -7.11 11.87 -8.11
C VAL A 2 -6.02 10.88 -7.71
N ILE A 3 -4.94 10.83 -8.50
CA ILE A 3 -3.77 10.03 -8.14
C ILE A 3 -3.16 10.75 -6.95
N MET A 4 -3.39 10.23 -5.74
CA MET A 4 -2.62 10.65 -4.56
C MET A 4 -1.22 10.09 -4.78
N ALA A 5 -0.38 10.86 -5.48
CA ALA A 5 0.95 10.40 -5.82
C ALA A 5 1.74 10.18 -4.52
N ILE A 6 2.33 9.00 -4.39
CA ILE A 6 3.19 8.65 -3.23
C ILE A 6 4.41 9.59 -3.15
N PHE A 7 4.68 10.36 -4.20
CA PHE A 7 5.66 11.44 -4.22
C PHE A 7 5.03 12.72 -4.78
N LEU A 8 5.38 13.86 -4.18
CA LEU A 8 4.96 15.18 -4.66
C LEU A 8 5.37 15.40 -6.12
N THR A 9 4.57 16.18 -6.86
CA THR A 9 4.82 16.44 -8.28
C THR A 9 6.13 17.19 -8.47
N LEU A 10 7.10 16.58 -9.16
CA LEU A 10 8.38 17.20 -9.50
C LEU A 10 8.36 17.75 -10.92
N LYS A 11 9.03 18.88 -11.14
CA LYS A 11 9.24 19.46 -12.47
C LYS A 11 10.66 19.98 -12.59
N ASN A 12 11.29 19.69 -13.72
CA ASN A 12 12.65 20.16 -14.00
C ASN A 12 12.66 21.69 -14.10
N ARG A 13 13.65 22.32 -13.45
CA ARG A 13 13.88 23.78 -13.52
C ARG A 13 12.69 24.62 -13.01
N ALA A 14 11.94 24.10 -12.03
CA ALA A 14 10.91 24.87 -11.31
C ALA A 14 11.57 25.88 -10.35
N ILE A 15 12.01 27.00 -10.93
CA ILE A 15 12.74 28.08 -10.27
C ILE A 15 12.13 29.41 -10.74
N SER A 16 11.99 30.35 -9.82
CA SER A 16 11.67 31.76 -10.07
C SER A 16 12.15 32.63 -8.89
N THR A 17 11.67 33.87 -8.81
CA THR A 17 11.85 34.77 -7.67
C THR A 17 10.52 35.41 -7.28
N LEU A 18 10.41 35.88 -6.03
CA LEU A 18 9.26 36.66 -5.58
C LEU A 18 9.14 37.98 -6.36
N ALA A 19 7.98 38.25 -6.94
CA ALA A 19 7.71 39.52 -7.63
C ALA A 19 7.55 40.71 -6.66
N SER A 20 7.27 40.46 -5.39
CA SER A 20 7.22 41.47 -4.32
C SER A 20 7.52 40.83 -2.97
N GLY A 21 7.97 41.65 -2.01
CA GLY A 21 8.22 41.17 -0.65
C GLY A 21 6.93 40.75 0.06
N ILE A 22 7.00 39.67 0.84
CA ILE A 22 5.87 39.12 1.59
C ILE A 22 6.17 39.08 3.09
N ASN A 23 5.13 39.15 3.92
CA ASN A 23 5.26 38.92 5.36
C ASN A 23 4.93 37.46 5.72
N ASN A 24 5.03 37.12 7.01
CA ASN A 24 4.77 35.77 7.54
C ASN A 24 3.30 35.29 7.48
N SER A 25 2.38 36.10 6.95
CA SER A 25 0.95 35.79 6.89
C SER A 25 0.41 35.78 5.46
N VAL A 26 1.19 36.19 4.45
CA VAL A 26 0.80 36.12 3.04
C VAL A 26 0.75 34.65 2.60
N THR A 27 -0.39 34.22 2.06
CA THR A 27 -0.62 32.85 1.55
C THR A 27 -0.88 32.81 0.03
N SER A 28 -0.81 33.96 -0.64
CA SER A 28 -0.91 34.08 -2.09
C SER A 28 0.02 35.20 -2.54
N PHE A 29 0.94 34.88 -3.45
CA PHE A 29 1.94 35.83 -3.93
C PHE A 29 2.32 35.52 -5.37
N ASP A 30 2.81 36.53 -6.06
CA ASP A 30 3.27 36.39 -7.44
C ASP A 30 4.75 36.04 -7.48
N VAL A 31 5.11 35.12 -8.36
CA VAL A 31 6.48 34.93 -8.83
C VAL A 31 6.76 35.88 -10.01
N ALA A 32 8.00 35.94 -10.49
CA ALA A 32 8.37 36.81 -11.61
C ALA A 32 7.47 36.57 -12.84
N SER A 33 7.22 37.63 -13.61
CA SER A 33 6.22 37.59 -14.68
C SER A 33 6.52 36.52 -15.74
N GLY A 34 5.53 35.69 -16.03
CA GLY A 34 5.59 34.56 -16.95
C GLY A 34 6.24 33.30 -16.36
N GLU A 35 6.75 33.34 -15.13
CA GLU A 35 7.49 32.24 -14.52
C GLU A 35 6.64 31.34 -13.64
N GLY A 36 5.35 31.63 -13.40
CA GLY A 36 4.46 30.67 -12.74
C GLY A 36 4.31 29.37 -13.55
N ALA A 37 4.42 29.47 -14.87
CA ALA A 37 4.47 28.33 -15.78
C ALA A 37 5.70 27.42 -15.59
N ASN A 38 6.73 27.85 -14.84
CA ASN A 38 7.88 26.99 -14.51
C ASN A 38 7.52 25.92 -13.47
N PHE A 39 6.47 26.12 -12.67
CA PHE A 39 6.03 25.21 -11.61
C PHE A 39 5.06 24.13 -12.11
N PRO A 40 4.85 23.03 -11.36
CA PRO A 40 3.88 21.99 -11.72
C PRO A 40 2.44 22.52 -11.86
N SER A 41 1.65 21.87 -12.71
CA SER A 41 0.20 22.09 -12.85
C SER A 41 -0.65 21.02 -12.13
N THR A 42 0.02 20.14 -11.39
CA THR A 42 -0.60 19.12 -10.54
C THR A 42 -0.18 19.40 -9.10
N TYR A 43 -1.12 19.32 -8.19
CA TYR A 43 -0.98 19.74 -6.80
C TYR A 43 -1.19 18.57 -5.84
N PRO A 44 -0.65 18.65 -4.61
CA PRO A 44 0.26 19.69 -4.11
C PRO A 44 1.73 19.48 -4.51
N PHE A 45 2.55 20.52 -4.36
CA PHE A 45 4.02 20.42 -4.40
C PHE A 45 4.69 21.39 -3.42
N HIS A 46 5.91 21.09 -2.95
CA HIS A 46 6.64 21.95 -2.03
C HIS A 46 7.62 22.87 -2.77
N ILE A 47 7.67 24.13 -2.35
CA ILE A 47 8.68 25.11 -2.73
C ILE A 47 9.45 25.57 -1.50
N THR A 48 10.62 26.15 -1.73
CA THR A 48 11.45 26.76 -0.69
C THR A 48 11.69 28.22 -1.02
N ILE A 49 11.57 29.08 -0.01
CA ILE A 49 12.00 30.48 -0.03
C ILE A 49 12.89 30.70 1.19
N ASP A 50 14.14 31.08 0.97
CA ASP A 50 15.19 31.09 2.00
C ASP A 50 15.25 29.74 2.76
N ASP A 51 14.95 29.74 4.06
CA ASP A 51 14.90 28.54 4.92
C ASP A 51 13.48 28.00 5.15
N GLU A 52 12.45 28.62 4.55
CA GLU A 52 11.06 28.19 4.71
C GLU A 52 10.62 27.25 3.60
N ILE A 53 9.89 26.18 3.97
CA ILE A 53 9.24 25.26 3.04
C ILE A 53 7.74 25.56 3.03
N LEU A 54 7.16 25.71 1.83
CA LEU A 54 5.76 26.04 1.63
C LEU A 54 5.12 24.98 0.71
N GLU A 55 3.89 24.56 1.00
CA GLU A 55 3.11 23.68 0.12
C GLU A 55 2.29 24.55 -0.83
N CYS A 56 2.57 24.48 -2.12
CA CYS A 56 1.76 25.12 -3.14
C CYS A 56 0.55 24.26 -3.49
N THR A 57 -0.62 24.85 -3.35
CA THR A 57 -1.92 24.20 -3.59
C THR A 57 -2.58 24.63 -4.89
N ASP A 58 -2.14 25.77 -5.46
CA ASP A 58 -2.61 26.26 -6.75
C ASP A 58 -1.59 27.21 -7.39
N VAL A 59 -1.52 27.18 -8.72
CA VAL A 59 -0.78 28.13 -9.56
C VAL A 59 -1.75 28.70 -10.59
N SER A 60 -2.02 30.00 -10.50
CA SER A 60 -2.85 30.73 -11.46
C SER A 60 -2.02 31.82 -12.11
N THR A 61 -1.71 31.65 -13.40
CA THR A 61 -0.74 32.46 -14.14
C THR A 61 0.63 32.51 -13.45
N ASP A 62 0.90 33.57 -12.70
CA ASP A 62 2.13 33.81 -11.95
C ASP A 62 1.89 33.82 -10.43
N THR A 63 0.63 33.69 -10.00
CA THR A 63 0.24 33.68 -8.60
C THR A 63 0.28 32.26 -8.05
N LEU A 64 1.07 32.06 -7.00
CA LEU A 64 1.12 30.82 -6.23
C LEU A 64 0.26 30.98 -4.98
N THR A 65 -0.65 30.03 -4.75
CA THR A 65 -1.38 29.88 -3.49
C THR A 65 -0.72 28.79 -2.66
N VAL A 66 -0.47 29.07 -1.38
CA VAL A 66 0.39 28.24 -0.53
C VAL A 66 -0.15 28.05 0.88
N ILE A 67 0.22 26.94 1.49
CA ILE A 67 0.24 26.74 2.94
C ILE A 67 1.69 26.93 3.41
N ARG A 68 1.89 27.83 4.38
CA ARG A 68 3.21 28.23 4.91
C ARG A 68 3.74 27.23 5.93
N ALA A 69 5.00 27.37 6.34
CA ALA A 69 5.57 26.66 7.49
C ALA A 69 5.46 25.12 7.44
N GLN A 70 5.77 24.52 6.29
CA GLN A 70 5.72 23.07 6.12
C GLN A 70 6.97 22.37 6.65
N GLN A 71 6.84 21.08 6.91
CA GLN A 71 7.94 20.17 7.25
C GLN A 71 8.79 20.65 8.45
N GLY A 72 8.16 21.31 9.42
CA GLY A 72 8.82 21.79 10.65
C GLY A 72 9.50 23.16 10.52
N THR A 73 9.39 23.85 9.38
CA THR A 73 9.83 25.24 9.21
C THR A 73 8.83 26.23 9.84
N SER A 74 9.16 27.52 9.88
CA SER A 74 8.30 28.59 10.41
C SER A 74 8.02 29.64 9.35
N ALA A 75 6.81 30.21 9.35
CA ALA A 75 6.45 31.27 8.42
C ALA A 75 7.27 32.55 8.67
N ALA A 76 7.96 33.05 7.65
CA ALA A 76 8.88 34.19 7.74
C ALA A 76 8.55 35.29 6.73
N SER A 77 9.03 36.51 6.95
CA SER A 77 8.98 37.55 5.90
C SER A 77 10.10 37.30 4.89
N HIS A 78 9.81 37.47 3.61
CA HIS A 78 10.78 37.33 2.51
C HIS A 78 10.80 38.59 1.67
N SER A 79 11.99 38.94 1.16
CA SER A 79 12.17 40.14 0.34
C SER A 79 11.76 39.89 -1.12
N GLU A 80 11.42 40.95 -1.84
CA GLU A 80 11.29 40.90 -3.29
C GLU A 80 12.57 40.32 -3.91
N GLY A 81 12.42 39.48 -4.94
CA GLY A 81 13.54 38.82 -5.61
C GLY A 81 14.10 37.61 -4.87
N ALA A 82 13.59 37.26 -3.67
CA ALA A 82 13.99 36.02 -3.00
C ALA A 82 13.67 34.80 -3.90
N SER A 83 14.58 33.84 -3.96
CA SER A 83 14.41 32.65 -4.79
C SER A 83 13.20 31.83 -4.37
N VAL A 84 12.40 31.43 -5.35
CA VAL A 84 11.28 30.49 -5.19
C VAL A 84 11.63 29.24 -5.97
N GLU A 85 11.94 28.15 -5.28
CA GLU A 85 12.48 26.96 -5.90
C GLU A 85 11.77 25.70 -5.42
N LEU A 86 11.41 24.82 -6.35
CA LEU A 86 11.02 23.45 -6.02
C LEU A 86 12.30 22.65 -5.71
N ARG A 87 12.59 22.44 -4.43
CA ARG A 87 13.76 21.70 -3.97
C ARG A 87 13.38 20.35 -3.40
N TRP A 88 14.30 19.38 -3.54
CA TRP A 88 14.24 18.16 -2.74
C TRP A 88 14.53 18.52 -1.28
N THR A 89 13.65 18.13 -0.36
CA THR A 89 13.77 18.45 1.06
C THR A 89 14.26 17.22 1.83
N ALA A 90 14.73 17.41 3.06
CA ALA A 90 15.14 16.30 3.92
C ALA A 90 14.01 15.28 4.10
N LYS A 91 12.78 15.76 4.35
CA LYS A 91 11.60 14.89 4.49
C LYS A 91 11.36 14.02 3.26
N HIS A 92 11.54 14.53 2.04
CA HIS A 92 11.43 13.69 0.84
C HIS A 92 12.47 12.54 0.86
N GLY A 93 13.69 12.81 1.33
CA GLY A 93 14.72 11.78 1.50
C GLY A 93 14.40 10.77 2.60
N ASP A 94 13.85 11.24 3.72
CA ASP A 94 13.42 10.39 4.83
C ASP A 94 12.23 9.51 4.42
N ASP A 95 11.25 10.06 3.72
CA ASP A 95 10.09 9.33 3.21
C ASP A 95 10.51 8.23 2.22
N LEU A 96 11.48 8.52 1.33
CA LEU A 96 12.08 7.49 0.48
C LEU A 96 12.76 6.39 1.30
N THR A 97 13.52 6.78 2.32
CA THR A 97 14.27 5.83 3.16
C THR A 97 13.32 4.94 3.94
N ASN A 98 12.29 5.53 4.55
CA ASN A 98 11.27 4.81 5.32
C ASN A 98 10.46 3.87 4.44
N ARG A 99 10.10 4.29 3.22
CA ARG A 99 9.40 3.41 2.27
C ARG A 99 10.16 2.14 1.91
N PHE A 100 11.49 2.12 2.03
CA PHE A 100 12.28 0.89 1.83
C PHE A 100 12.71 0.24 3.14
N ALA A 101 12.39 0.86 4.29
CA ALA A 101 12.74 0.34 5.59
C ALA A 101 11.90 -0.90 5.93
N LEU A 102 12.52 -1.75 6.73
CA LEU A 102 11.88 -2.91 7.31
C LEU A 102 11.51 -2.58 8.75
N VAL A 103 10.27 -2.89 9.13
CA VAL A 103 9.75 -2.66 10.47
C VAL A 103 9.39 -4.00 11.10
N GLU A 104 9.83 -4.22 12.34
CA GLU A 104 9.49 -5.40 13.14
C GLU A 104 8.43 -5.03 14.19
N LYS A 105 7.46 -5.92 14.41
CA LYS A 105 6.36 -5.75 15.37
C LYS A 105 6.13 -7.02 16.19
N ASP A 106 5.89 -6.85 17.48
CA ASP A 106 5.55 -7.89 18.47
C ASP A 106 4.24 -7.59 19.21
N ALA A 107 3.48 -6.60 18.73
CA ALA A 107 2.18 -6.19 19.24
C ALA A 107 1.31 -5.62 18.10
N ALA A 108 0.03 -5.39 18.40
CA ALA A 108 -0.91 -4.77 17.46
C ALA A 108 -0.38 -3.43 16.91
N TYR A 109 -0.56 -3.22 15.61
CA TYR A 109 0.04 -2.09 14.90
C TYR A 109 -0.84 -1.61 13.75
N THR A 110 -1.01 -0.30 13.61
CA THR A 110 -1.61 0.30 12.42
C THR A 110 -0.51 0.61 11.42
N ALA A 111 -0.56 -0.01 10.24
CA ALA A 111 0.39 0.26 9.18
C ALA A 111 0.29 1.73 8.72
N THR A 112 1.44 2.36 8.54
CA THR A 112 1.53 3.75 8.11
C THR A 112 1.80 3.83 6.60
N THR A 113 1.52 4.97 5.98
CA THR A 113 1.78 5.19 4.55
C THR A 113 3.27 5.16 4.19
N SER A 114 4.15 5.20 5.19
CA SER A 114 5.60 5.10 5.02
C SER A 114 6.12 3.67 5.18
N ASP A 115 5.31 2.73 5.66
CA ASP A 115 5.72 1.32 5.78
C ASP A 115 5.71 0.65 4.40
N ASN A 116 6.56 -0.36 4.22
CA ASN A 116 6.50 -1.27 3.06
C ASN A 116 6.71 -2.73 3.44
N LYS A 117 7.60 -3.00 4.41
CA LYS A 117 7.91 -4.35 4.87
C LYS A 117 7.68 -4.44 6.36
N ILE A 118 6.69 -5.24 6.75
CA ILE A 118 6.31 -5.43 8.15
C ILE A 118 6.57 -6.90 8.50
N LEU A 119 7.54 -7.14 9.38
CA LEU A 119 7.77 -8.44 9.98
C LEU A 119 7.08 -8.51 11.33
N VAL A 120 6.34 -9.58 11.58
CA VAL A 120 5.52 -9.70 12.79
C VAL A 120 5.87 -10.98 13.54
N ASP A 121 6.13 -10.85 14.83
CA ASP A 121 6.34 -11.94 15.78
C ASP A 121 5.13 -12.08 16.70
N ALA A 122 4.27 -13.06 16.41
CA ALA A 122 3.06 -13.37 17.17
C ALA A 122 3.30 -14.32 18.36
N THR A 123 4.55 -14.48 18.83
CA THR A 123 4.86 -15.34 20.00
C THR A 123 4.07 -14.94 21.24
N GLY A 124 3.76 -13.65 21.42
CA GLY A 124 2.95 -13.13 22.53
C GLY A 124 1.44 -13.41 22.45
N GLY A 125 0.97 -14.01 21.35
CA GLY A 125 -0.45 -14.16 21.02
C GLY A 125 -0.76 -13.57 19.65
N SER A 126 -1.98 -13.76 19.15
CA SER A 126 -2.37 -13.21 17.85
C SER A 126 -2.22 -11.69 17.81
N ILE A 127 -1.67 -11.18 16.70
CA ILE A 127 -1.39 -9.76 16.48
C ILE A 127 -2.18 -9.28 15.27
N THR A 128 -2.90 -8.17 15.45
CA THR A 128 -3.58 -7.48 14.35
C THR A 128 -2.70 -6.38 13.77
N ILE A 129 -2.50 -6.41 12.45
CA ILE A 129 -1.96 -5.34 11.63
C ILE A 129 -3.13 -4.67 10.91
N SER A 130 -3.53 -3.49 11.38
CA SER A 130 -4.62 -2.74 10.76
C SER A 130 -4.08 -1.91 9.59
N LEU A 131 -4.71 -2.02 8.44
CA LEU A 131 -4.42 -1.24 7.25
C LEU A 131 -5.03 0.17 7.37
N PRO A 132 -4.43 1.19 6.74
CA PRO A 132 -5.08 2.49 6.63
C PRO A 132 -6.26 2.42 5.63
N ALA A 133 -7.17 3.39 5.70
CA ALA A 133 -8.31 3.48 4.79
C ALA A 133 -7.87 3.47 3.31
N ALA A 134 -8.49 2.62 2.50
CA ALA A 134 -8.16 2.45 1.09
C ALA A 134 -8.35 3.75 0.31
N SER A 135 -9.37 4.55 0.65
CA SER A 135 -9.74 5.78 -0.05
C SER A 135 -8.60 6.81 -0.18
N ASP A 136 -7.69 6.82 0.78
CA ASP A 136 -6.60 7.79 0.85
C ASP A 136 -5.26 7.22 0.37
N ASN A 137 -5.22 5.93 0.01
CA ASN A 137 -3.98 5.16 -0.13
C ASN A 137 -3.88 4.35 -1.43
N SER A 138 -4.53 4.80 -2.51
CA SER A 138 -4.39 4.20 -3.85
C SER A 138 -2.92 3.94 -4.21
N GLU A 139 -2.63 2.78 -4.81
CA GLU A 139 -1.30 2.28 -5.17
C GLU A 139 -0.35 1.96 -4.00
N LEU A 140 -0.79 2.09 -2.75
CA LEU A 140 0.03 1.71 -1.60
C LEU A 140 0.20 0.18 -1.53
N GLU A 141 1.44 -0.26 -1.33
CA GLU A 141 1.80 -1.68 -1.28
C GLU A 141 2.45 -2.02 0.07
N TYR A 142 2.01 -3.13 0.67
CA TYR A 142 2.63 -3.73 1.85
C TYR A 142 3.05 -5.17 1.59
N VAL A 143 4.21 -5.54 2.15
CA VAL A 143 4.66 -6.90 2.35
C VAL A 143 4.61 -7.20 3.84
N ILE A 144 3.70 -8.08 4.26
CA ILE A 144 3.52 -8.46 5.66
C ILE A 144 3.92 -9.91 5.81
N LYS A 145 4.85 -10.19 6.73
CA LYS A 145 5.39 -11.53 6.96
C LYS A 145 5.36 -11.90 8.43
N ARG A 146 4.92 -13.11 8.70
CA ARG A 146 5.01 -13.71 10.03
C ARG A 146 6.37 -14.38 10.26
N LEU A 147 6.95 -14.24 11.45
CA LEU A 147 8.29 -14.77 11.77
C LEU A 147 8.30 -15.99 12.70
N ASP A 148 7.28 -16.13 13.52
CA ASP A 148 7.24 -17.14 14.58
C ASP A 148 6.47 -18.40 14.16
N SER A 149 6.65 -19.48 14.91
CA SER A 149 5.92 -20.75 14.77
C SER A 149 4.93 -21.00 15.89
N SER A 150 4.59 -19.97 16.66
CA SER A 150 3.67 -20.10 17.80
C SER A 150 2.23 -20.41 17.35
N PRO A 151 1.31 -20.72 18.28
CA PRO A 151 -0.11 -20.82 17.93
C PRO A 151 -0.78 -19.48 17.60
N GLY A 152 -0.16 -18.34 17.95
CA GLY A 152 -0.70 -17.01 17.64
C GLY A 152 -0.70 -16.77 16.12
N SER A 153 -1.65 -16.01 15.61
CA SER A 153 -1.76 -15.67 14.18
C SER A 153 -1.40 -14.21 13.93
N VAL A 154 -0.92 -13.89 12.73
CA VAL A 154 -0.84 -12.48 12.28
C VAL A 154 -2.09 -12.21 11.45
N ILE A 155 -2.93 -11.31 11.95
CA ILE A 155 -4.22 -10.93 11.37
C ILE A 155 -4.01 -9.60 10.67
N ILE A 156 -4.33 -9.52 9.40
CA ILE A 156 -4.29 -8.29 8.60
C ILE A 156 -5.73 -7.83 8.45
N ASP A 157 -6.02 -6.61 8.88
CA ASP A 157 -7.38 -6.10 9.07
C ASP A 157 -7.57 -4.84 8.24
N ALA A 158 -8.54 -4.83 7.33
CA ALA A 158 -8.88 -3.65 6.53
C ALA A 158 -9.59 -2.59 7.38
N ASP A 159 -9.57 -1.32 6.96
CA ASP A 159 -10.21 -0.26 7.74
C ASP A 159 -11.74 -0.34 7.67
N GLY A 160 -12.39 -0.34 8.83
CA GLY A 160 -13.84 -0.31 8.92
C GLY A 160 -14.53 -1.51 8.24
N ALA A 161 -15.15 -1.28 7.08
CA ALA A 161 -15.90 -2.28 6.31
C ALA A 161 -15.28 -2.55 4.92
N GLU A 162 -14.06 -2.07 4.69
CA GLU A 162 -13.27 -2.35 3.50
C GLU A 162 -12.88 -3.84 3.44
N THR A 163 -12.39 -4.29 2.28
CA THR A 163 -12.06 -5.69 2.05
C THR A 163 -10.66 -5.89 1.49
N ILE A 164 -10.12 -7.07 1.74
CA ILE A 164 -8.92 -7.67 1.16
C ILE A 164 -9.41 -8.86 0.31
N ASP A 165 -9.52 -8.68 -1.01
CA ASP A 165 -10.13 -9.64 -1.94
C ASP A 165 -11.45 -10.27 -1.41
N GLY A 166 -12.37 -9.39 -0.99
CA GLY A 166 -13.71 -9.76 -0.52
C GLY A 166 -13.86 -10.11 0.96
N GLU A 167 -12.77 -10.21 1.73
CA GLU A 167 -12.81 -10.46 3.19
C GLU A 167 -12.39 -9.23 3.99
N GLN A 168 -12.95 -8.99 5.18
CA GLN A 168 -12.49 -7.87 6.03
C GLN A 168 -11.10 -8.14 6.64
N THR A 169 -10.74 -9.41 6.82
CA THR A 169 -9.49 -9.81 7.46
C THR A 169 -8.81 -10.96 6.72
N LEU A 170 -7.48 -10.96 6.71
CA LEU A 170 -6.64 -12.04 6.20
C LEU A 170 -5.72 -12.56 7.32
N GLU A 171 -5.59 -13.87 7.47
CA GLU A 171 -4.73 -14.46 8.51
C GLU A 171 -3.48 -15.16 7.94
N LEU A 172 -2.36 -14.98 8.64
CA LEU A 172 -1.10 -15.71 8.43
C LEU A 172 -0.87 -16.67 9.61
N ASN A 173 -1.16 -17.94 9.38
CA ASN A 173 -1.15 -19.00 10.40
C ASN A 173 0.14 -19.84 10.42
N SER A 174 0.96 -19.76 9.38
CA SER A 174 2.22 -20.53 9.27
C SER A 174 3.43 -19.65 9.48
N GLN A 175 4.47 -20.20 10.12
CA GLN A 175 5.77 -19.53 10.21
C GLN A 175 6.29 -19.18 8.81
N TYR A 176 6.81 -17.97 8.67
CA TYR A 176 7.38 -17.43 7.42
C TYR A 176 6.41 -17.31 6.25
N SER A 177 5.11 -17.54 6.46
CA SER A 177 4.08 -17.11 5.52
C SER A 177 4.09 -15.58 5.42
N TYR A 178 3.84 -15.11 4.20
CA TYR A 178 3.79 -13.69 3.90
C TYR A 178 2.75 -13.44 2.83
N VAL A 179 2.28 -12.20 2.78
CA VAL A 179 1.40 -11.69 1.74
C VAL A 179 1.94 -10.35 1.23
N THR A 180 1.76 -10.11 -0.05
CA THR A 180 1.89 -8.80 -0.65
C THR A 180 0.51 -8.31 -1.06
N ILE A 181 0.11 -7.15 -0.56
CA ILE A 181 -1.16 -6.51 -0.86
C ILE A 181 -0.96 -5.14 -1.48
N VAL A 182 -1.87 -4.73 -2.36
CA VAL A 182 -1.90 -3.39 -2.97
C VAL A 182 -3.30 -2.78 -2.86
N CYS A 183 -3.38 -1.49 -2.57
CA CYS A 183 -4.63 -0.74 -2.53
C CYS A 183 -4.97 -0.17 -3.92
N ASP A 184 -6.23 -0.28 -4.35
CA ASP A 184 -6.72 0.32 -5.60
C ASP A 184 -7.44 1.68 -5.41
N GLY A 185 -7.55 2.14 -4.16
CA GLY A 185 -8.30 3.33 -3.76
C GLY A 185 -9.70 3.04 -3.22
N THR A 186 -10.13 1.77 -3.21
CA THR A 186 -11.43 1.33 -2.69
C THR A 186 -11.35 0.05 -1.86
N GLU A 187 -10.51 -0.89 -2.28
CA GLU A 187 -10.26 -2.15 -1.59
C GLU A 187 -8.77 -2.53 -1.69
N TRP A 188 -8.40 -3.57 -0.96
CA TRP A 188 -7.06 -4.15 -0.95
C TRP A 188 -7.05 -5.46 -1.75
N HIS A 189 -6.02 -5.64 -2.56
CA HIS A 189 -5.86 -6.83 -3.41
C HIS A 189 -4.61 -7.61 -3.06
N ILE A 190 -4.70 -8.93 -3.06
CA ILE A 190 -3.54 -9.81 -2.89
C ILE A 190 -2.84 -9.96 -4.24
N ILE A 191 -1.59 -9.50 -4.32
CA ILE A 191 -0.76 -9.56 -5.56
C ILE A 191 0.43 -10.51 -5.44
N GLY A 192 0.65 -11.10 -4.26
CA GLY A 192 1.73 -12.04 -4.04
C GLY A 192 1.70 -12.68 -2.66
N GLY A 193 2.52 -13.73 -2.48
CA GLY A 193 2.57 -14.55 -1.27
C GLY A 193 1.83 -15.88 -1.42
N VAL A 194 2.19 -16.85 -0.61
CA VAL A 194 1.47 -18.14 -0.53
C VAL A 194 0.40 -17.97 0.53
N ASN A 195 -0.74 -17.42 0.13
CA ASN A 195 -1.97 -17.50 0.89
C ASN A 195 -3.08 -17.88 -0.09
N VAL A 196 -3.18 -19.18 -0.36
CA VAL A 196 -4.46 -19.72 -0.80
C VAL A 196 -5.26 -19.86 0.47
N LYS A 197 -6.43 -19.20 0.53
CA LYS A 197 -7.41 -19.33 1.61
C LYS A 197 -7.51 -20.80 2.05
N LEU A 198 -7.47 -21.07 3.36
CA LEU A 198 -7.47 -22.46 3.83
C LEU A 198 -8.75 -23.18 3.36
N GLU A 199 -9.85 -22.45 3.30
CA GLU A 199 -11.11 -22.86 2.71
C GLU A 199 -10.99 -23.20 1.21
N ASP A 200 -10.25 -22.44 0.41
CA ASP A 200 -10.04 -22.75 -1.02
C ASP A 200 -9.14 -23.98 -1.20
N LEU A 201 -8.13 -24.16 -0.33
CA LEU A 201 -7.31 -25.39 -0.30
C LEU A 201 -8.14 -26.59 0.14
N LEU A 202 -9.01 -26.41 1.13
CA LEU A 202 -9.90 -27.46 1.63
C LEU A 202 -10.95 -27.83 0.58
N VAL A 203 -11.46 -26.87 -0.18
CA VAL A 203 -12.36 -27.13 -1.31
C VAL A 203 -11.63 -27.91 -2.40
N GLN A 204 -10.42 -27.51 -2.80
CA GLN A 204 -9.63 -28.29 -3.77
C GLN A 204 -9.32 -29.71 -3.28
N GLN A 205 -8.95 -29.86 -2.01
CA GLN A 205 -8.70 -31.18 -1.42
C GLN A 205 -9.99 -32.01 -1.35
N LEU A 206 -11.14 -31.39 -1.05
CA LEU A 206 -12.42 -32.07 -1.01
C LEU A 206 -12.84 -32.54 -2.41
N ASP A 207 -12.68 -31.70 -3.43
CA ASP A 207 -12.94 -32.05 -4.82
C ASP A 207 -12.07 -33.25 -5.27
N ILE A 208 -10.79 -33.25 -4.90
CA ILE A 208 -9.88 -34.37 -5.18
C ILE A 208 -10.34 -35.65 -4.46
N LEU A 209 -10.77 -35.54 -3.19
CA LEU A 209 -11.25 -36.68 -2.42
C LEU A 209 -12.57 -37.25 -2.99
N GLU A 210 -13.44 -36.39 -3.52
CA GLU A 210 -14.66 -36.82 -4.19
C GLU A 210 -14.36 -37.51 -5.52
N GLN A 211 -13.44 -36.98 -6.32
CA GLN A 211 -12.99 -37.63 -7.55
C GLN A 211 -12.39 -39.03 -7.29
N ILE A 212 -11.48 -39.14 -6.31
CA ILE A 212 -10.89 -40.44 -5.92
C ILE A 212 -11.97 -41.42 -5.47
N ARG A 213 -12.97 -40.95 -4.71
CA ARG A 213 -14.07 -41.79 -4.23
C ARG A 213 -14.84 -42.41 -5.40
N ASP A 214 -15.10 -41.64 -6.45
CA ASP A 214 -15.88 -42.11 -7.60
C ASP A 214 -15.06 -43.05 -8.50
N GLU A 215 -13.77 -42.78 -8.73
CA GLU A 215 -12.86 -43.69 -9.46
C GLU A 215 -12.75 -45.08 -8.78
N ILE A 216 -12.78 -45.13 -7.44
CA ILE A 216 -12.79 -46.39 -6.67
C ILE A 216 -14.10 -47.16 -6.87
N LYS A 217 -15.24 -46.48 -6.92
CA LYS A 217 -16.54 -47.14 -7.16
C LYS A 217 -16.58 -47.79 -8.55
N ASP A 218 -16.14 -47.06 -9.57
CA ASP A 218 -16.13 -47.54 -10.95
C ASP A 218 -15.17 -48.74 -11.11
N SER A 219 -14.00 -48.68 -10.47
CA SER A 219 -13.04 -49.79 -10.47
C SER A 219 -13.59 -51.06 -9.81
N ASN A 220 -14.31 -50.91 -8.68
CA ASN A 220 -14.93 -52.05 -7.99
C ASN A 220 -16.08 -52.68 -8.81
N ILE A 221 -16.83 -51.87 -9.57
CA ILE A 221 -17.85 -52.38 -10.49
C ILE A 221 -17.18 -53.21 -11.59
N HIS A 222 -16.10 -52.70 -12.19
CA HIS A 222 -15.41 -53.41 -13.27
C HIS A 222 -14.79 -54.74 -12.83
N LEU A 223 -14.25 -54.81 -11.59
CA LEU A 223 -13.76 -56.06 -11.00
C LEU A 223 -14.88 -57.08 -10.75
N ALA A 224 -16.04 -56.60 -10.28
CA ALA A 224 -17.20 -57.46 -10.07
C ALA A 224 -17.73 -58.05 -11.39
N GLU A 225 -17.80 -57.23 -12.45
CA GLU A 225 -18.21 -57.68 -13.79
C GLU A 225 -17.20 -58.67 -14.40
N GLY A 226 -15.90 -58.38 -14.31
CA GLY A 226 -14.85 -59.27 -14.82
C GLY A 226 -14.84 -60.63 -14.12
N SER A 227 -15.05 -60.66 -12.80
CA SER A 227 -15.12 -61.91 -12.03
C SER A 227 -16.36 -62.75 -12.37
N GLY A 228 -17.49 -62.10 -12.68
CA GLY A 228 -18.73 -62.79 -13.09
C GLY A 228 -18.64 -63.41 -14.48
N GLU A 229 -17.89 -62.80 -15.41
CA GLU A 229 -17.66 -63.35 -16.74
C GLU A 229 -16.65 -64.52 -16.75
N GLU A 230 -15.59 -64.48 -15.94
CA GLU A 230 -14.64 -65.59 -15.83
C GLU A 230 -15.27 -66.83 -15.21
N LEU A 231 -16.08 -66.69 -14.16
CA LEU A 231 -16.78 -67.81 -13.53
C LEU A 231 -17.76 -68.50 -14.50
N ASN A 232 -18.45 -67.74 -15.35
CA ASN A 232 -19.38 -68.30 -16.35
C ASN A 232 -18.66 -68.99 -17.53
N ARG A 233 -17.36 -68.74 -17.76
CA ARG A 233 -16.58 -69.41 -18.81
C ARG A 233 -15.94 -70.72 -18.34
N GLU A 234 -15.73 -70.91 -17.03
CA GLU A 234 -15.22 -72.17 -16.48
C GLU A 234 -16.31 -73.23 -16.27
N GLU A 235 -17.59 -72.86 -16.27
CA GLU A 235 -18.74 -73.78 -16.12
C GLU A 235 -19.40 -74.28 -17.43
N SER A 236 -18.91 -73.88 -18.62
CA SER A 236 -19.43 -74.32 -19.94
C SER A 236 -18.51 -75.31 -20.65
#